data_AF-A0A7S4BFF5-F1
#
_entry.id   AF-A0A7S4BFF5-F1
#
_cell.length_a   1.000
_cell.length_b   1.000
_cell.length_c   1.000
_cell.angle_alpha   90.00
_cell.angle_beta   90.00
_cell.angle_gamma   90.00
#
_symmetry.space_group_name_H-M   'P 1'
#
loop_
_entity.id
_entity.type
_entity.pdbx_description
1 polymer ?
#
loop_
_entity_poly.entity_id
_entity_poly.type
_entity_poly.pdbx_seq_one_letter_code
_entity_poly.pdbx_strand_id
1 'polypeptide(L)'
;MKFGKQFRGTVQARMPQWAAYMLDYKKLKVAISQLETARSTLQPQGGWSLEEASSSFTALLDEEVDKVNSFYSDRIEEGVIIIHALKQHVDDLEAMLRAKPHDVACLEQRAACQRSLVALHFNLLMLQNYVALNFTGVVKILKKFDKRLVASLRQEYIAAIVELPFYRCAALGQLVEEAEKLFANLERNHCVPSAPQNQQERIVSVSGGTCAPMAVQQPHKSPATAA
;
A
#
# COMPACT_ATOMS: atom_id res chain seq x y z
N MET A 1 -9.56 23.33 -6.96
CA MET A 1 -8.95 22.06 -6.51
C MET A 1 -7.47 22.01 -6.89
N LYS A 2 -6.58 21.76 -5.92
CA LYS A 2 -5.11 21.71 -6.08
C LYS A 2 -4.55 20.32 -6.44
N PHE A 3 -5.40 19.37 -6.86
CA PHE A 3 -5.04 17.95 -7.03
C PHE A 3 -3.76 17.71 -7.84
N GLY A 4 -3.55 18.38 -8.99
CA GLY A 4 -2.32 18.17 -9.77
C GLY A 4 -1.04 18.55 -9.03
N LYS A 5 -1.07 19.56 -8.14
CA LYS A 5 0.07 19.89 -7.27
C LYS A 5 0.24 18.84 -6.17
N GLN A 6 -0.87 18.39 -5.58
CA GLN A 6 -0.87 17.35 -4.56
C GLN A 6 -0.34 16.02 -5.09
N PHE A 7 -0.83 15.56 -6.26
CA PHE A 7 -0.39 14.34 -6.93
C PHE A 7 1.12 14.32 -7.09
N ARG A 8 1.69 15.36 -7.73
CA ARG A 8 3.14 15.47 -7.90
C ARG A 8 3.89 15.56 -6.58
N GLY A 9 3.36 16.31 -5.61
CA GLY A 9 3.97 16.41 -4.27
C GLY A 9 4.02 15.07 -3.54
N THR A 10 2.94 14.28 -3.61
CA THR A 10 2.87 12.94 -3.04
C THR A 10 3.85 11.99 -3.71
N VAL A 11 3.94 12.02 -5.04
CA VAL A 11 4.92 11.21 -5.80
C VAL A 11 6.35 11.53 -5.37
N GLN A 12 6.71 12.82 -5.35
CA GLN A 12 8.08 13.23 -4.99
C GLN A 12 8.44 12.86 -3.54
N ALA A 13 7.47 12.94 -2.63
CA ALA A 13 7.71 12.68 -1.21
C ALA A 13 7.75 11.18 -0.86
N ARG A 14 6.99 10.34 -1.57
CA ARG A 14 6.80 8.93 -1.19
C ARG A 14 7.42 7.92 -2.16
N MET A 15 7.53 8.28 -3.44
CA MET A 15 7.92 7.36 -4.52
C MET A 15 8.79 8.08 -5.58
N PRO A 16 9.83 8.85 -5.19
CA PRO A 16 10.62 9.62 -6.14
C PRO A 16 11.26 8.75 -7.24
N GLN A 17 11.64 7.52 -6.89
CA GLN A 17 12.23 6.55 -7.80
C GLN A 17 11.24 6.00 -8.85
N TRP A 18 9.94 6.14 -8.62
CA TRP A 18 8.89 5.71 -9.57
C TRP A 18 8.24 6.88 -10.31
N ALA A 19 8.73 8.11 -10.12
CA ALA A 19 8.11 9.32 -10.64
C ALA A 19 7.94 9.30 -12.17
N ALA A 20 8.90 8.72 -12.90
CA ALA A 20 8.85 8.60 -14.36
C ALA A 20 7.74 7.68 -14.87
N TYR A 21 7.35 6.70 -14.06
CA TYR A 21 6.31 5.71 -14.40
C TYR A 21 4.92 6.14 -13.94
N MET A 22 4.78 7.29 -13.26
CA MET A 22 3.47 7.82 -12.86
C MET A 22 2.72 8.40 -14.06
N LEU A 23 1.39 8.42 -13.94
CA LEU A 23 0.50 9.14 -14.86
C LEU A 23 0.92 10.61 -15.00
N ASP A 24 1.20 11.09 -16.22
CA ASP A 24 1.50 12.49 -16.46
C ASP A 24 0.21 13.33 -16.46
N TYR A 25 -0.25 13.61 -15.24
CA TYR A 25 -1.45 14.41 -15.00
C TYR A 25 -1.32 15.85 -15.53
N LYS A 26 -0.09 16.37 -15.74
CA LYS A 26 0.10 17.72 -16.30
C LYS A 26 -0.10 17.69 -17.81
N LYS A 27 0.52 16.73 -18.52
CA LYS A 27 0.35 16.49 -19.96
C LYS A 27 -1.12 16.33 -20.31
N LEU A 28 -1.84 15.45 -19.63
CA LEU A 28 -3.26 15.20 -19.87
C LEU A 28 -4.13 16.44 -19.61
N LYS A 29 -3.80 17.23 -18.58
CA LYS A 29 -4.51 18.49 -18.32
C LYS A 29 -4.34 19.52 -19.45
N VAL A 30 -3.14 19.60 -20.02
CA VAL A 30 -2.86 20.52 -21.14
C VAL A 30 -3.63 20.07 -22.37
N ALA A 31 -3.65 18.76 -22.66
CA ALA A 31 -4.43 18.19 -23.76
C ALA A 31 -5.92 18.55 -23.66
N ILE A 32 -6.53 18.43 -22.47
CA ILE A 32 -7.94 18.83 -22.26
C ILE A 32 -8.16 20.32 -22.58
N SER A 33 -7.26 21.20 -22.14
CA SER A 33 -7.39 22.63 -22.43
C SER A 33 -7.22 22.95 -23.92
N GLN A 34 -6.33 22.25 -24.62
CA GLN A 34 -6.16 22.39 -26.06
C GLN A 34 -7.41 21.92 -26.83
N LEU A 35 -8.00 20.78 -26.44
CA LEU A 35 -9.25 20.29 -27.03
C LEU A 35 -10.44 21.21 -26.76
N GLU A 36 -10.53 21.77 -25.54
CA GLU A 36 -11.54 22.78 -25.20
C GLU A 36 -11.43 24.01 -26.11
N THR A 37 -10.21 24.51 -26.33
CA THR A 37 -9.96 25.61 -27.27
C THR A 37 -10.29 25.19 -28.70
N ALA A 38 -9.79 24.07 -29.19
CA ALA A 38 -10.04 23.58 -30.56
C ALA A 38 -11.54 23.45 -30.86
N ARG A 39 -12.34 23.04 -29.87
CA ARG A 39 -13.80 22.95 -29.97
C ARG A 39 -14.51 24.30 -29.89
N SER A 40 -13.99 25.23 -29.09
CA SER A 40 -14.61 26.55 -28.91
C SER A 40 -14.29 27.52 -30.05
N THR A 41 -13.21 27.31 -30.80
CA THR A 41 -12.68 28.31 -31.75
C THR A 41 -13.23 28.19 -33.17
N LEU A 42 -14.23 27.32 -33.46
CA LEU A 42 -14.72 27.13 -34.84
C LEU A 42 -16.26 27.02 -34.97
N GLN A 43 -16.88 28.08 -35.49
CA GLN A 43 -18.03 28.03 -36.42
C GLN A 43 -17.47 27.93 -37.87
N PRO A 44 -18.22 27.56 -38.93
CA PRO A 44 -19.25 26.54 -39.09
C PRO A 44 -18.76 25.27 -39.85
N GLN A 45 -17.45 25.13 -40.20
CA GLN A 45 -16.97 24.00 -41.06
C GLN A 45 -15.59 23.39 -40.71
N GLY A 46 -15.16 23.36 -39.44
CA GLY A 46 -13.86 22.71 -39.13
C GLY A 46 -13.50 22.46 -37.68
N GLY A 47 -14.45 22.59 -36.74
CA GLY A 47 -14.20 22.30 -35.32
C GLY A 47 -14.13 20.80 -35.06
N TRP A 48 -13.26 20.40 -34.12
CA TRP A 48 -13.21 19.03 -33.64
C TRP A 48 -14.58 18.62 -33.09
N SER A 49 -15.12 17.52 -33.59
CA SER A 49 -16.33 16.89 -33.04
C SER A 49 -16.06 16.39 -31.61
N LEU A 50 -17.15 16.09 -30.87
CA LEU A 50 -16.98 15.56 -29.52
C LEU A 50 -16.34 14.17 -29.55
N GLU A 51 -16.65 13.41 -30.59
CA GLU A 51 -16.13 12.06 -30.83
C GLU A 51 -14.64 12.10 -31.16
N GLU A 52 -14.20 12.99 -32.06
CA GLU A 52 -12.79 13.18 -32.38
C GLU A 52 -11.98 13.62 -31.14
N ALA A 53 -12.53 14.56 -30.36
CA ALA A 53 -11.88 15.02 -29.13
C ALA A 53 -11.80 13.91 -28.07
N SER A 54 -12.84 13.08 -27.98
CA SER A 54 -12.86 11.92 -27.07
C SER A 54 -11.83 10.88 -27.51
N SER A 55 -11.82 10.53 -28.79
CA SER A 55 -10.88 9.56 -29.37
C SER A 55 -9.41 9.99 -29.21
N SER A 56 -9.10 11.26 -29.46
CA SER A 56 -7.74 11.77 -29.25
C SER A 56 -7.34 11.80 -27.78
N PHE A 57 -8.27 12.16 -26.89
CA PHE A 57 -7.99 12.14 -25.46
C PHE A 57 -7.83 10.72 -24.92
N THR A 58 -8.66 9.77 -25.35
CA THR A 58 -8.55 8.35 -24.94
C THR A 58 -7.24 7.75 -25.43
N ALA A 59 -6.85 7.98 -26.68
CA ALA A 59 -5.55 7.49 -27.18
C ALA A 59 -4.38 7.99 -26.33
N LEU A 60 -4.39 9.28 -25.94
CA LEU A 60 -3.37 9.83 -25.05
C LEU A 60 -3.43 9.26 -23.63
N LEU A 61 -4.63 8.99 -23.12
CA LEU A 61 -4.82 8.41 -21.80
C LEU A 61 -4.41 6.94 -21.77
N ASP A 62 -4.67 6.20 -22.84
CA ASP A 62 -4.30 4.79 -23.02
C ASP A 62 -2.78 4.63 -22.97
N GLU A 63 -2.02 5.49 -23.67
CA GLU A 63 -0.55 5.51 -23.56
C GLU A 63 -0.06 5.66 -22.11
N GLU A 64 -0.70 6.54 -21.34
CA GLU A 64 -0.32 6.80 -19.95
C GLU A 64 -0.76 5.65 -19.02
N VAL A 65 -1.89 5.01 -19.30
CA VAL A 65 -2.39 3.83 -18.59
C VAL A 65 -1.52 2.61 -18.88
N ASP A 66 -1.12 2.39 -20.13
CA ASP A 66 -0.25 1.29 -20.54
C ASP A 66 1.14 1.41 -19.93
N LYS A 67 1.71 2.63 -19.88
CA LYS A 67 2.95 2.89 -19.15
C LYS A 67 2.83 2.49 -17.69
N VAL A 68 1.73 2.90 -17.03
CA VAL A 68 1.50 2.61 -15.61
C VAL A 68 1.32 1.10 -15.38
N ASN A 69 0.60 0.43 -16.28
CA ASN A 69 0.37 -1.00 -16.24
C ASN A 69 1.65 -1.80 -16.46
N SER A 70 2.44 -1.43 -17.46
CA SER A 70 3.73 -2.08 -17.77
C SER A 70 4.66 -2.02 -16.56
N PHE A 71 4.82 -0.84 -15.94
CA PHE A 71 5.66 -0.73 -14.76
C PHE A 71 5.18 -1.62 -13.60
N TYR A 72 3.87 -1.70 -13.37
CA TYR A 72 3.32 -2.57 -12.34
C TYR A 72 3.55 -4.04 -12.64
N SER A 73 3.32 -4.48 -13.88
CA SER A 73 3.58 -5.87 -14.28
C SER A 73 5.02 -6.26 -14.00
N ASP A 74 5.99 -5.41 -14.37
CA ASP A 74 7.41 -5.66 -14.08
C ASP A 74 7.69 -5.81 -12.57
N ARG A 75 7.04 -4.99 -11.73
CA ARG A 75 7.20 -5.07 -10.26
C ARG A 75 6.52 -6.30 -9.67
N ILE A 76 5.41 -6.76 -10.25
CA ILE A 76 4.75 -8.01 -9.84
C ILE A 76 5.63 -9.21 -10.19
N GLU A 77 6.18 -9.26 -11.41
CA GLU A 77 7.09 -10.33 -11.83
C GLU A 77 8.32 -10.39 -10.91
N GLU A 78 8.92 -9.24 -10.63
CA GLU A 78 10.02 -9.13 -9.67
C GLU A 78 9.62 -9.65 -8.28
N GLY A 79 8.43 -9.27 -7.79
CA GLY A 79 7.89 -9.76 -6.53
C GLY A 79 7.69 -11.28 -6.50
N VAL A 80 7.19 -11.88 -7.58
CA VAL A 80 7.03 -13.33 -7.73
C VAL A 80 8.37 -14.06 -7.68
N ILE A 81 9.39 -13.53 -8.37
CA ILE A 81 10.74 -14.12 -8.36
C ILE A 81 11.34 -14.06 -6.95
N ILE A 82 11.26 -12.90 -6.28
CA ILE A 82 11.83 -12.70 -4.95
C ILE A 82 11.12 -13.60 -3.94
N ILE A 83 9.79 -13.66 -3.94
CA ILE A 83 9.05 -14.46 -2.96
C ILE A 83 9.31 -15.95 -3.12
N HIS A 84 9.45 -16.42 -4.37
CA HIS A 84 9.81 -17.81 -4.66
C HIS A 84 11.18 -18.16 -4.08
N ALA A 85 12.18 -17.32 -4.33
CA ALA A 85 13.52 -17.52 -3.77
C ALA A 85 13.51 -17.48 -2.24
N LEU A 86 12.83 -16.50 -1.64
CA LEU A 86 12.71 -16.40 -0.17
C LEU A 86 12.01 -17.62 0.43
N LYS A 87 10.99 -18.17 -0.23
CA LYS A 87 10.30 -19.38 0.23
C LYS A 87 11.26 -20.57 0.28
N GLN A 88 12.05 -20.80 -0.77
CA GLN A 88 13.06 -21.87 -0.80
C GLN A 88 14.09 -21.68 0.31
N HIS A 89 14.59 -20.44 0.50
CA HIS A 89 15.51 -20.13 1.58
C HIS A 89 14.91 -20.37 2.97
N VAL A 90 13.63 -20.06 3.18
CA VAL A 90 12.93 -20.35 4.43
C VAL A 90 12.87 -21.86 4.68
N ASP A 91 12.50 -22.66 3.68
CA ASP A 91 12.41 -24.13 3.81
C ASP A 91 13.77 -24.75 4.18
N ASP A 92 14.86 -24.30 3.55
CA ASP A 92 16.23 -24.72 3.86
C ASP A 92 16.65 -24.31 5.27
N LEU A 93 16.36 -23.06 5.66
CA LEU A 93 16.67 -22.55 6.99
C LEU A 93 15.91 -23.29 8.08
N GLU A 94 14.65 -23.67 7.84
CA GLU A 94 13.90 -24.49 8.79
C GLU A 94 14.54 -25.87 8.99
N ALA A 95 15.02 -26.50 7.92
CA ALA A 95 15.74 -27.77 8.03
C ALA A 95 17.04 -27.62 8.84
N MET A 96 17.80 -26.55 8.58
CA MET A 96 19.04 -26.24 9.32
C MET A 96 18.78 -25.95 10.80
N LEU A 97 17.78 -25.12 11.11
CA LEU A 97 17.42 -24.76 12.49
C LEU A 97 16.92 -25.97 13.29
N ARG A 98 16.18 -26.90 12.65
CA ARG A 98 15.80 -28.18 13.29
C ARG A 98 17.02 -29.02 13.67
N ALA A 99 18.04 -29.05 12.81
CA ALA A 99 19.26 -29.81 13.06
C ALA A 99 20.20 -29.12 14.07
N LYS A 100 20.26 -27.78 14.05
CA LYS A 100 21.19 -26.98 14.87
C LYS A 100 20.50 -25.70 15.41
N PRO A 101 19.65 -25.81 16.46
CA PRO A 101 18.81 -24.70 16.92
C PRO A 101 19.56 -23.48 17.48
N HIS A 102 20.78 -23.68 17.97
CA HIS A 102 21.60 -22.65 18.63
C HIS A 102 22.83 -22.25 17.82
N ASP A 103 22.93 -22.69 16.56
CA ASP A 103 24.03 -22.29 15.70
C ASP A 103 23.90 -20.80 15.33
N VAL A 104 24.89 -20.02 15.74
CA VAL A 104 24.87 -18.56 15.59
C VAL A 104 24.76 -18.15 14.12
N ALA A 105 25.46 -18.83 13.23
CA ALA A 105 25.41 -18.53 11.80
C ALA A 105 24.01 -18.81 11.22
N CYS A 106 23.35 -19.88 11.66
CA CYS A 106 21.98 -20.19 11.25
C CYS A 106 20.97 -19.13 11.75
N LEU A 107 21.13 -18.64 12.98
CA LEU A 107 20.30 -17.55 13.53
C LEU A 107 20.52 -16.23 12.79
N GLU A 108 21.76 -15.91 12.41
CA GLU A 108 22.08 -14.74 11.59
C GLU A 108 21.45 -14.82 10.20
N GLN A 109 21.50 -15.99 9.55
CA GLN A 109 20.85 -16.21 8.26
C GLN A 109 19.32 -16.06 8.35
N ARG A 110 18.69 -16.58 9.41
CA ARG A 110 17.27 -16.33 9.70
C ARG A 110 16.97 -14.84 9.81
N ALA A 111 17.75 -14.10 10.60
CA ALA A 111 17.55 -12.66 10.76
C ALA A 111 17.73 -11.90 9.44
N ALA A 112 18.67 -12.31 8.60
CA ALA A 112 18.83 -11.76 7.25
C ALA A 112 17.61 -12.04 6.36
N CYS A 113 17.09 -13.26 6.38
CA CYS A 113 15.87 -13.63 5.63
C CYS A 113 14.65 -12.83 6.09
N GLN A 114 14.49 -12.59 7.40
CA GLN A 114 13.44 -11.73 7.96
C GLN A 114 13.53 -10.30 7.44
N ARG A 115 14.74 -9.72 7.38
CA ARG A 115 14.95 -8.38 6.82
C ARG A 115 14.57 -8.33 5.33
N SER A 116 14.90 -9.36 4.56
CA SER A 116 14.52 -9.45 3.15
C SER A 116 13.00 -9.55 2.95
N LEU A 117 12.29 -10.33 3.78
CA LEU A 117 10.83 -10.40 3.76
C LEU A 117 10.17 -9.06 4.09
N VAL A 118 10.69 -8.34 5.10
CA VAL A 118 10.20 -6.98 5.45
C VAL A 118 10.43 -6.00 4.30
N ALA A 119 11.60 -6.05 3.65
CA ALA A 119 11.90 -5.21 2.50
C ALA A 119 10.98 -5.51 1.30
N LEU A 120 10.74 -6.79 1.00
CA LEU A 120 9.77 -7.20 -0.02
C LEU A 120 8.37 -6.67 0.31
N HIS A 121 7.89 -6.89 1.54
CA HIS A 121 6.57 -6.45 1.97
C HIS A 121 6.42 -4.92 1.84
N PHE A 122 7.43 -4.15 2.25
CA PHE A 122 7.44 -2.70 2.06
C PHE A 122 7.33 -2.29 0.58
N ASN A 123 8.07 -2.97 -0.31
CA ASN A 123 8.00 -2.70 -1.75
C ASN A 123 6.60 -3.00 -2.32
N LEU A 124 5.95 -4.08 -1.86
CA LEU A 124 4.59 -4.43 -2.27
C LEU A 124 3.56 -3.38 -1.79
N LEU A 125 3.67 -2.89 -0.54
CA LEU A 125 2.81 -1.81 -0.03
C LEU A 125 3.04 -0.49 -0.78
N MET A 126 4.29 -0.20 -1.17
CA MET A 126 4.57 0.94 -2.02
C MET A 126 3.89 0.79 -3.38
N LEU A 127 3.92 -0.41 -3.98
CA LEU A 127 3.24 -0.72 -5.23
C LEU A 127 1.71 -0.59 -5.11
N GLN A 128 1.14 -0.97 -3.97
CA GLN A 128 -0.29 -0.75 -3.69
C GLN A 128 -0.65 0.75 -3.69
N ASN A 129 0.19 1.59 -3.08
CA ASN A 129 0.03 3.04 -3.11
C ASN A 129 0.17 3.61 -4.52
N TYR A 130 1.09 3.07 -5.32
CA TYR A 130 1.27 3.43 -6.72
C TYR A 130 -0.02 3.17 -7.52
N VAL A 131 -0.64 2.00 -7.38
CA VAL A 131 -1.90 1.67 -8.05
C VAL A 131 -3.01 2.65 -7.63
N ALA A 132 -3.21 2.84 -6.32
CA ALA A 132 -4.25 3.71 -5.80
C ALA A 132 -4.12 5.17 -6.28
N LEU A 133 -2.89 5.68 -6.30
CA LEU A 133 -2.62 7.06 -6.72
C LEU A 133 -2.85 7.25 -8.22
N ASN A 134 -2.36 6.33 -9.07
CA ASN A 134 -2.58 6.40 -10.51
C ASN A 134 -4.07 6.24 -10.88
N PHE A 135 -4.78 5.29 -10.27
CA PHE A 135 -6.23 5.14 -10.47
C PHE A 135 -6.98 6.43 -10.10
N THR A 136 -6.64 7.02 -8.96
CA THR A 136 -7.21 8.33 -8.57
C THR A 136 -6.91 9.40 -9.61
N GLY A 137 -5.69 9.42 -10.17
CA GLY A 137 -5.30 10.29 -11.27
C GLY A 137 -6.22 10.15 -12.49
N VAL A 138 -6.44 8.90 -12.94
CA VAL A 138 -7.32 8.56 -14.08
C VAL A 138 -8.76 9.03 -13.81
N VAL A 139 -9.34 8.70 -12.66
CA VAL A 139 -10.70 9.14 -12.30
C VAL A 139 -10.82 10.66 -12.28
N LYS A 140 -9.80 11.37 -11.76
CA LYS A 140 -9.82 12.84 -11.68
C LYS A 140 -9.65 13.49 -13.05
N ILE A 141 -8.85 12.91 -13.95
CA ILE A 141 -8.63 13.47 -15.28
C ILE A 141 -9.85 13.23 -16.19
N LEU A 142 -10.47 12.05 -16.12
CA LEU A 142 -11.73 11.77 -16.81
C LEU A 142 -12.85 12.69 -16.32
N LYS A 143 -12.98 12.88 -15.00
CA LYS A 143 -13.94 13.85 -14.43
C LYS A 143 -13.67 15.30 -14.91
N LYS A 144 -12.41 15.64 -15.21
CA LYS A 144 -12.07 16.95 -15.77
C LYS A 144 -12.48 17.04 -17.24
N PHE A 145 -12.23 16.00 -18.04
CA PHE A 145 -12.62 15.92 -19.44
C PHE A 145 -14.13 16.08 -19.60
N ASP A 146 -14.93 15.24 -18.91
CA ASP A 146 -16.40 15.30 -18.91
C ASP A 146 -16.92 16.70 -18.60
N LYS A 147 -16.33 17.36 -17.59
CA LYS A 147 -16.75 18.71 -17.16
C LYS A 147 -16.41 19.82 -18.15
N ARG A 148 -15.30 19.68 -18.89
CA ARG A 148 -14.81 20.74 -19.78
C ARG A 148 -15.40 20.64 -21.18
N LEU A 149 -15.62 19.42 -21.66
CA LEU A 149 -16.15 19.18 -22.99
C LEU A 149 -17.65 18.82 -23.01
N VAL A 150 -18.29 18.76 -21.82
CA VAL A 150 -19.68 18.32 -21.64
C VAL A 150 -19.88 16.92 -22.23
N ALA A 151 -18.96 16.01 -21.87
CA ALA A 151 -18.90 14.63 -22.34
C ALA A 151 -19.35 13.65 -21.25
N SER A 152 -19.48 12.37 -21.61
CA SER A 152 -19.83 11.27 -20.71
C SER A 152 -18.89 10.05 -20.87
N LEU A 153 -17.58 10.30 -20.98
CA LEU A 153 -16.57 9.26 -21.26
C LEU A 153 -16.19 8.45 -20.01
N ARG A 154 -16.23 9.08 -18.83
CA ARG A 154 -15.66 8.51 -17.60
C ARG A 154 -16.20 7.14 -17.22
N GLN A 155 -17.50 6.90 -17.35
CA GLN A 155 -18.11 5.64 -16.90
C GLN A 155 -17.65 4.47 -17.76
N GLU A 156 -17.73 4.64 -19.08
CA GLU A 156 -17.29 3.65 -20.06
C GLU A 156 -15.80 3.33 -19.91
N TYR A 157 -14.97 4.38 -19.83
CA TYR A 157 -13.52 4.19 -19.69
C TYR A 157 -13.15 3.50 -18.37
N ILE A 158 -13.78 3.89 -17.25
CA ILE A 158 -13.51 3.22 -15.96
C ILE A 158 -13.93 1.76 -16.01
N ALA A 159 -15.09 1.45 -16.60
CA ALA A 159 -15.56 0.07 -16.73
C ALA A 159 -14.59 -0.79 -17.55
N ALA A 160 -13.97 -0.24 -18.59
CA ALA A 160 -12.97 -0.95 -19.39
C ALA A 160 -11.68 -1.20 -18.59
N ILE A 161 -11.13 -0.18 -17.91
CA ILE A 161 -9.84 -0.33 -17.25
C ILE A 161 -9.90 -1.20 -15.99
N VAL A 162 -11.00 -1.19 -15.22
CA VAL A 162 -11.06 -1.98 -13.96
C VAL A 162 -10.99 -3.50 -14.19
N GLU A 163 -11.27 -3.96 -15.41
CA GLU A 163 -11.13 -5.35 -15.80
C GLU A 163 -9.68 -5.77 -16.09
N LEU A 164 -8.77 -4.80 -16.26
CA LEU A 164 -7.35 -5.06 -16.50
C LEU A 164 -6.70 -5.65 -15.23
N PRO A 165 -5.72 -6.57 -15.37
CA PRO A 165 -5.04 -7.21 -14.24
C PRO A 165 -4.46 -6.22 -13.21
N PHE A 166 -3.96 -5.07 -13.70
CA PHE A 166 -3.46 -3.97 -12.89
C PHE A 166 -4.48 -3.50 -11.84
N TYR A 167 -5.73 -3.30 -12.25
CA TYR A 167 -6.76 -2.75 -11.36
C TYR A 167 -7.38 -3.81 -10.45
N ARG A 168 -7.34 -5.09 -10.85
CA ARG A 168 -7.79 -6.19 -9.99
C ARG A 168 -6.84 -6.47 -8.83
N CYS A 169 -5.55 -6.16 -8.97
CA CYS A 169 -4.53 -6.30 -7.90
C CYS A 169 -4.43 -7.70 -7.25
N ALA A 170 -4.96 -8.75 -7.88
CA ALA A 170 -5.06 -10.07 -7.25
C ALA A 170 -3.68 -10.66 -6.91
N ALA A 171 -2.74 -10.60 -7.86
CA ALA A 171 -1.37 -11.05 -7.65
C ALA A 171 -0.65 -10.27 -6.55
N LEU A 172 -0.85 -8.94 -6.50
CA LEU A 172 -0.27 -8.11 -5.44
C LEU A 172 -0.75 -8.54 -4.05
N GLY A 173 -2.06 -8.77 -3.89
CA GLY A 173 -2.64 -9.24 -2.63
C GLY A 173 -2.07 -10.60 -2.21
N GLN A 174 -1.93 -11.53 -3.16
CA GLN A 174 -1.33 -12.85 -2.91
C GLN A 174 0.12 -12.74 -2.45
N LEU A 175 0.94 -11.91 -3.10
CA LEU A 175 2.34 -11.68 -2.72
C LEU A 175 2.47 -11.09 -1.31
N VAL A 176 1.59 -10.15 -0.95
CA VAL A 176 1.56 -9.56 0.40
C VAL A 176 1.26 -10.63 1.45
N GLU A 177 0.20 -11.41 1.22
CA GLU A 177 -0.23 -12.47 2.14
C GLU A 177 0.83 -13.58 2.28
N GLU A 178 1.47 -13.97 1.18
CA GLU A 178 2.57 -14.95 1.21
C GLU A 178 3.78 -14.44 1.98
N ALA A 179 4.15 -13.16 1.82
CA ALA A 179 5.28 -12.58 2.54
C ALA A 179 5.02 -12.55 4.05
N GLU A 180 3.80 -12.19 4.47
CA GLU A 180 3.37 -12.22 5.88
C GLU A 180 3.39 -13.64 6.45
N LYS A 181 2.90 -14.64 5.68
CA LYS A 181 2.92 -16.05 6.08
C LYS A 181 4.35 -16.57 6.30
N LEU A 182 5.26 -16.30 5.36
CA LEU A 182 6.67 -16.70 5.47
C LEU A 182 7.34 -16.04 6.68
N PHE A 183 7.07 -14.75 6.91
CA PHE A 183 7.59 -14.04 8.06
C PHE A 183 7.10 -14.64 9.39
N ALA A 184 5.79 -14.90 9.50
CA ALA A 184 5.19 -15.53 10.68
C ALA A 184 5.72 -16.96 10.93
N ASN A 185 6.02 -17.72 9.87
CA ASN A 185 6.66 -19.04 10.00
C ASN A 185 8.03 -18.91 10.68
N LEU A 186 8.86 -17.97 10.22
CA LEU A 186 10.16 -17.72 10.82
C LEU A 186 10.07 -17.26 12.27
N GLU A 187 9.06 -16.46 12.65
CA GLU A 187 8.87 -16.02 14.04
C GLU A 187 8.50 -17.15 15.00
N ARG A 188 7.58 -18.05 14.60
CA ARG A 188 7.13 -19.17 15.45
C ARG A 188 8.27 -20.08 15.90
N ASN A 189 9.30 -20.25 15.08
CA ASN A 189 10.44 -21.12 15.36
C ASN A 189 11.47 -20.52 16.35
N HIS A 190 11.20 -19.35 16.94
CA HIS A 190 12.05 -18.70 17.96
C HIS A 190 11.46 -18.73 19.38
N CYS A 191 10.33 -19.40 19.61
CA CYS A 191 9.81 -19.55 20.96
C CYS A 191 10.61 -20.63 21.73
N VAL A 192 11.77 -20.24 22.26
CA VAL A 192 12.45 -20.98 23.33
C VAL A 192 11.59 -20.76 24.59
N PRO A 193 11.07 -21.80 25.26
CA PRO A 193 10.51 -21.64 26.59
C PRO A 193 11.63 -21.12 27.49
N SER A 194 11.47 -19.91 28.03
CA SER A 194 12.32 -19.42 29.10
C SER A 194 12.31 -20.46 30.24
N ALA A 195 13.48 -21.01 30.55
CA ALA A 195 13.69 -22.03 31.57
C ALA A 195 13.05 -21.63 32.92
N PRO A 196 12.56 -22.61 33.72
CA PRO A 196 11.91 -22.31 34.99
C PRO A 196 12.90 -21.67 35.97
N GLN A 197 12.53 -20.52 36.53
CA GLN A 197 13.30 -19.88 37.60
C GLN A 197 13.35 -20.82 38.80
N ASN A 198 14.53 -21.38 39.05
CA ASN A 198 14.78 -22.21 40.21
C ASN A 198 14.62 -21.38 41.49
N GLN A 199 13.70 -21.86 42.32
CA GLN A 199 13.38 -21.37 43.64
C GLN A 199 14.57 -21.64 44.57
N GLN A 200 15.30 -20.60 44.96
CA GLN A 200 16.21 -20.68 46.09
C GLN A 200 16.20 -19.35 46.86
N GLU A 201 15.10 -19.11 47.55
CA GLU A 201 15.06 -18.13 48.64
C GLU A 201 15.97 -18.61 49.77
N ARG A 202 17.05 -17.87 50.04
CA ARG A 202 17.72 -17.88 51.34
C ARG A 202 17.57 -16.50 51.97
N ILE A 203 16.73 -16.50 53.00
CA ILE A 203 16.40 -15.45 53.96
C ILE A 203 17.66 -14.75 54.52
N VAL A 204 17.65 -13.42 54.59
CA VAL A 204 18.05 -12.68 55.81
C VAL A 204 17.13 -11.46 55.98
N SER A 205 16.39 -11.50 57.10
CA SER A 205 15.55 -10.48 57.72
C SER A 205 16.26 -9.15 58.02
N VAL A 206 15.53 -8.03 58.05
CA VAL A 206 15.60 -6.99 59.12
C VAL A 206 14.41 -6.00 59.00
N SER A 207 13.57 -6.04 60.04
CA SER A 207 12.71 -5.01 60.67
C SER A 207 11.99 -3.91 59.86
N GLY A 208 10.65 -3.89 60.01
CA GLY A 208 9.95 -2.80 60.69
C GLY A 208 9.34 -1.67 59.83
N GLY A 209 8.01 -1.57 59.82
CA GLY A 209 7.33 -0.35 59.38
C GLY A 209 5.91 -0.56 58.82
N THR A 210 4.93 -0.66 59.71
CA THR A 210 3.49 -0.56 59.44
C THR A 210 3.09 0.76 58.77
N CYS A 211 2.23 0.71 57.74
CA CYS A 211 1.05 1.59 57.65
C CYS A 211 0.00 1.04 56.65
N ALA A 212 -1.26 1.05 57.06
CA ALA A 212 -2.43 0.52 56.37
C ALA A 212 -2.96 1.48 55.26
N PRO A 213 -3.89 1.02 54.38
CA PRO A 213 -4.38 1.80 53.25
C PRO A 213 -5.60 2.66 53.60
N MET A 214 -5.67 3.90 53.09
CA MET A 214 -6.89 4.72 53.11
C MET A 214 -7.67 4.57 51.81
N ALA A 215 -8.88 4.02 51.94
CA ALA A 215 -9.95 4.05 50.96
C ALA A 215 -10.58 5.46 50.90
N VAL A 216 -10.95 5.92 49.70
CA VAL A 216 -11.80 7.10 49.48
C VAL A 216 -13.16 6.63 49.01
N GLN A 217 -14.17 6.82 49.86
CA GLN A 217 -15.59 6.56 49.61
C GLN A 217 -16.26 7.71 48.87
N GLN A 218 -17.15 7.36 47.94
CA GLN A 218 -18.07 8.26 47.25
C GLN A 218 -19.22 8.70 48.19
N PRO A 219 -19.80 9.89 48.00
CA PRO A 219 -20.91 10.37 48.82
C PRO A 219 -22.28 9.79 48.39
N HIS A 220 -23.05 9.46 49.42
CA HIS A 220 -24.39 8.90 49.42
C HIS A 220 -25.46 9.76 48.71
N LYS A 221 -26.40 9.07 48.04
CA LYS A 221 -27.76 9.55 47.72
C LYS A 221 -28.77 8.93 48.69
N SER A 222 -29.79 9.71 49.07
CA SER A 222 -31.23 9.35 49.27
C SER A 222 -31.88 10.19 50.39
N PRO A 223 -33.23 10.25 50.54
CA PRO A 223 -34.33 10.28 49.56
C PRO A 223 -35.45 11.32 49.90
N ALA A 224 -36.46 11.41 49.00
CA ALA A 224 -37.91 11.77 49.15
C ALA A 224 -38.36 12.87 50.15
N THR A 225 -39.32 13.76 49.85
CA THR A 225 -40.77 13.46 49.82
C THR A 225 -41.58 14.68 49.29
N ALA A 226 -42.80 14.39 48.82
CA ALA A 226 -43.84 15.18 48.18
C ALA A 226 -44.30 16.51 48.85
N ALA A 227 -44.74 17.45 47.99
CA ALA A 227 -46.10 18.00 47.91
C ALA A 227 -46.24 18.79 46.60
#